data_AF-A0A067DHQ3-F1
#
_entry.id   AF-A0A067DHQ3-F1
#
_cell.length_a   1.000
_cell.length_b   1.000
_cell.length_c   1.000
_cell.angle_alpha   90.00
_cell.angle_beta   90.00
_cell.angle_gamma   90.00
#
_symmetry.space_group_name_H-M   'P 1'
#
loop_
_entity.id
_entity.type
_entity.pdbx_description
1 polymer ?
#
loop_
_entity_poly.entity_id
_entity_poly.type
_entity_poly.pdbx_seq_one_letter_code
_entity_poly.pdbx_strand_id
1 'polypeptide(L)'
;MEAIKKQAIKLREQVAKQQQAVLKHLLHLGNDNVAVDEAELECHQQLQNLYNSTRAAKHSIFTGILSVALKGCCTRELTEDCCKYGAENQSDNSCVARAALQFGTSHDLMENEREALLGILGDQDAFGSLTALIEILA
;
A
#
# COMPACT_ATOMS: atom_id res chain seq x y z
N MET A 1 0.39 -47.31 -58.83
CA MET A 1 -0.08 -46.85 -57.50
C MET A 1 1.06 -46.76 -56.46
N GLU A 2 2.05 -47.66 -56.48
CA GLU A 2 3.15 -47.68 -55.50
C GLU A 2 4.19 -46.55 -55.64
N ALA A 3 4.44 -46.03 -56.84
CA ALA A 3 5.40 -44.94 -57.06
C ALA A 3 4.96 -43.60 -56.41
N ILE A 4 3.66 -43.31 -56.42
CA ILE A 4 3.06 -42.11 -55.80
C ILE A 4 3.17 -42.19 -54.27
N LYS A 5 2.94 -43.37 -53.68
CA LYS A 5 3.13 -43.61 -52.25
C LYS A 5 4.58 -43.36 -51.82
N LYS A 6 5.56 -43.83 -52.60
CA LYS A 6 6.99 -43.60 -52.33
C LYS A 6 7.37 -42.11 -52.38
N GLN A 7 6.80 -41.35 -53.31
CA GLN A 7 7.04 -39.91 -53.38
C GLN A 7 6.42 -39.16 -52.18
N ALA A 8 5.21 -39.53 -51.78
CA ALA A 8 4.55 -38.95 -50.62
C ALA A 8 5.31 -39.22 -49.30
N ILE A 9 5.91 -40.41 -49.16
CA ILE A 9 6.75 -40.75 -48.00
C ILE A 9 8.03 -39.90 -47.97
N LYS A 10 8.72 -39.76 -49.11
CA LYS A 10 9.92 -38.90 -49.22
C LYS A 10 9.62 -37.44 -48.90
N LEU A 11 8.49 -36.92 -49.39
CA LEU A 11 8.06 -35.56 -49.11
C LEU A 11 7.78 -35.36 -47.62
N ARG A 12 7.09 -36.32 -46.97
CA ARG A 12 6.87 -36.30 -45.52
C ARG A 12 8.17 -36.29 -44.73
N GLU A 13 9.15 -37.10 -45.12
CA GLU A 13 10.47 -37.12 -44.47
C GLU A 13 11.22 -35.79 -44.65
N GLN A 14 11.16 -35.18 -45.83
CA GLN A 14 11.78 -33.88 -46.09
C GLN A 14 11.12 -32.77 -45.26
N VAL A 15 9.78 -32.75 -45.21
CA VAL A 15 9.02 -31.80 -44.40
C VAL A 15 9.33 -31.98 -42.91
N ALA A 16 9.38 -33.23 -42.42
CA ALA A 16 9.73 -33.49 -41.02
C ALA A 16 11.15 -33.00 -40.66
N LYS A 17 12.13 -33.19 -41.55
CA LYS A 17 13.49 -32.68 -41.36
C LYS A 17 13.54 -31.16 -41.36
N GLN A 18 12.81 -30.50 -42.27
CA GLN A 18 12.72 -29.05 -42.31
C GLN A 18 12.02 -28.49 -41.06
N GLN A 19 10.91 -29.08 -40.63
CA GLN A 19 10.21 -28.71 -39.41
C GLN A 19 11.11 -28.86 -38.18
N GLN A 20 11.88 -29.94 -38.10
CA GLN A 20 12.83 -30.15 -37.00
C GLN A 20 13.99 -29.13 -37.02
N ALA A 21 14.48 -28.75 -38.20
CA ALA A 21 15.51 -27.73 -38.33
C ALA A 21 14.99 -26.34 -37.93
N VAL A 22 13.78 -25.97 -38.36
CA VAL A 22 13.12 -24.72 -37.99
C VAL A 22 12.88 -24.68 -36.48
N LEU A 23 12.38 -25.75 -35.88
CA LEU A 23 12.21 -25.84 -34.42
C LEU A 23 13.54 -25.70 -33.67
N LYS A 24 14.63 -26.31 -34.16
CA LYS A 24 15.96 -26.14 -33.56
C LYS A 24 16.47 -24.71 -33.67
N HIS A 25 16.28 -24.05 -34.81
CA HIS A 25 16.66 -22.66 -34.98
C HIS A 25 15.82 -21.71 -34.12
N LEU A 26 14.52 -21.95 -33.98
CA LEU A 26 13.64 -21.17 -33.11
C LEU A 26 13.97 -21.40 -31.63
N LEU A 27 14.29 -22.63 -31.23
CA LEU A 27 14.71 -22.95 -29.87
C LEU A 27 16.06 -22.28 -29.54
N HIS A 28 17.01 -22.29 -30.48
CA HIS A 28 18.30 -21.63 -30.31
C HIS A 28 18.16 -20.11 -30.21
N LEU A 29 17.35 -19.51 -31.08
CA LEU A 29 17.05 -18.07 -31.05
C LEU A 29 16.30 -17.65 -29.77
N GLY A 30 15.43 -18.52 -29.25
CA GLY A 30 14.76 -18.33 -27.97
C GLY A 30 15.70 -18.46 -26.76
N ASN A 31 16.78 -19.24 -26.87
CA ASN A 31 17.78 -19.37 -25.82
C ASN A 31 18.77 -18.20 -25.79
N ASP A 32 19.16 -17.67 -26.96
CA ASP A 32 20.12 -16.58 -27.06
C ASP A 32 19.50 -15.19 -26.80
N ASN A 33 18.16 -15.08 -26.89
CA ASN A 33 17.39 -13.87 -26.56
C ASN A 33 16.82 -13.84 -25.11
N VAL A 34 17.05 -14.89 -24.31
CA VAL A 34 16.66 -14.94 -22.88
C VAL A 34 17.87 -14.71 -21.99
N ALA A 35 18.76 -13.82 -22.41
CA ALA A 35 19.52 -13.02 -21.46
C ALA A 35 18.72 -11.74 -21.21
N VAL A 36 17.58 -11.87 -20.51
CA VAL A 36 17.06 -10.70 -19.78
C VAL A 36 18.19 -10.33 -18.84
N ASP A 37 18.70 -9.10 -18.98
CA ASP A 37 19.78 -8.61 -18.14
C ASP A 37 19.36 -8.82 -16.68
N GLU A 38 20.09 -9.64 -15.93
CA GLU A 38 19.75 -10.00 -14.54
C GLU A 38 19.56 -8.71 -13.71
N ALA A 39 20.30 -7.65 -14.06
CA ALA A 39 20.16 -6.32 -13.48
C ALA A 39 18.82 -5.64 -13.81
N GLU A 40 18.26 -5.84 -15.01
CA GLU A 40 16.95 -5.32 -15.39
C GLU A 40 15.83 -6.06 -14.65
N LEU A 41 15.95 -7.38 -14.48
CA LEU A 41 15.00 -8.18 -13.72
C LEU A 41 15.01 -7.80 -12.23
N GLU A 42 16.20 -7.63 -11.65
CA GLU A 42 16.37 -7.19 -10.26
C GLU A 42 15.78 -5.79 -10.04
N CYS A 43 16.02 -4.86 -10.97
CA CYS A 43 15.43 -3.51 -10.95
C CYS A 43 13.89 -3.57 -10.92
N HIS A 44 13.27 -4.39 -11.79
CA HIS A 44 11.82 -4.56 -11.80
C HIS A 44 11.28 -5.11 -10.48
N GLN A 45 11.98 -6.08 -9.88
CA GLN A 45 11.58 -6.65 -8.60
C GLN A 45 11.67 -5.62 -7.46
N GLN A 46 12.72 -4.81 -7.44
CA GLN A 46 12.89 -3.72 -6.46
C GLN A 46 11.80 -2.66 -6.61
N LEU A 47 11.47 -2.27 -7.86
CA LEU A 47 10.41 -1.30 -8.13
C LEU A 47 9.04 -1.82 -7.66
N GLN A 48 8.76 -3.10 -7.89
CA GLN A 48 7.52 -3.73 -7.46
C GLN A 48 7.43 -3.81 -5.92
N ASN A 49 8.54 -4.12 -5.24
CA ASN A 49 8.61 -4.10 -3.78
C ASN A 49 8.37 -2.69 -3.22
N LEU A 50 8.98 -1.67 -3.83
CA LEU A 50 8.79 -0.27 -3.45
C LEU A 50 7.34 0.18 -3.64
N TYR A 51 6.71 -0.16 -4.76
CA TYR A 51 5.30 0.13 -5.01
C TYR A 51 4.39 -0.54 -3.97
N ASN A 52 4.61 -1.83 -3.70
CA ASN A 52 3.82 -2.59 -2.73
C ASN A 52 3.97 -2.03 -1.31
N SER A 53 5.19 -1.70 -0.89
CA SER A 53 5.44 -1.11 0.43
C SER A 53 4.83 0.28 0.57
N THR A 54 4.94 1.11 -0.47
CA THR A 54 4.35 2.47 -0.51
C THR A 54 2.82 2.40 -0.46
N ARG A 55 2.21 1.49 -1.23
CA ARG A 55 0.75 1.26 -1.21
C ARG A 55 0.27 0.76 0.16
N ALA A 56 0.99 -0.17 0.77
CA ALA A 56 0.66 -0.69 2.10
C ALA A 56 0.81 0.37 3.20
N ALA A 57 1.86 1.19 3.13
CA ALA A 57 2.06 2.33 4.02
C ALA A 57 0.93 3.35 3.87
N LYS A 58 0.58 3.74 2.64
CA LYS A 58 -0.54 4.65 2.35
C LYS A 58 -1.86 4.14 2.93
N HIS A 59 -2.18 2.87 2.74
CA HIS A 59 -3.39 2.26 3.29
C HIS A 59 -3.40 2.30 4.83
N SER A 60 -2.28 1.96 5.46
CA SER A 60 -2.14 2.00 6.93
C SER A 60 -2.27 3.42 7.48
N ILE A 61 -1.65 4.41 6.82
CA ILE A 61 -1.76 5.82 7.18
C ILE A 61 -3.21 6.30 7.05
N PHE A 62 -3.86 6.06 5.92
CA PHE A 62 -5.25 6.49 5.70
C PHE A 62 -6.22 5.84 6.70
N THR A 63 -6.07 4.53 6.92
CA THR A 63 -6.90 3.80 7.90
C THR A 63 -6.66 4.31 9.32
N GLY A 64 -5.41 4.63 9.68
CA GLY A 64 -5.06 5.23 10.95
C GLY A 64 -5.69 6.61 11.14
N ILE A 65 -5.56 7.50 10.14
CA ILE A 65 -6.16 8.84 10.15
C ILE A 65 -7.68 8.76 10.29
N LEU A 66 -8.34 7.91 9.50
CA LEU A 66 -9.79 7.74 9.56
C LEU A 66 -10.25 7.18 10.92
N SER A 67 -9.52 6.22 11.49
CA SER A 67 -9.81 5.66 12.82
C SER A 67 -9.68 6.72 13.92
N VAL A 68 -8.63 7.54 13.87
CA VAL A 68 -8.43 8.66 14.81
C VAL A 68 -9.52 9.72 14.64
N ALA A 69 -9.86 10.10 13.41
CA ALA A 69 -10.88 11.11 13.14
C ALA A 69 -12.29 10.66 13.58
N LEU A 70 -12.67 9.41 13.28
CA LEU A 70 -13.95 8.84 13.69
C LEU A 70 -14.04 8.70 15.22
N LYS A 71 -12.95 8.27 15.87
CA LYS A 71 -12.91 8.15 17.33
C LYS A 71 -12.95 9.51 18.02
N GLY A 72 -12.22 10.51 17.51
CA GLY A 72 -12.17 11.87 18.04
C GLY A 72 -13.51 12.62 17.92
N CYS A 73 -14.27 12.40 16.84
CA CYS A 73 -15.59 13.02 16.67
C CYS A 73 -16.57 12.60 17.79
N CYS A 74 -16.65 11.31 18.09
CA CYS A 74 -17.56 10.79 19.10
C CYS A 74 -17.09 11.11 20.54
N THR A 75 -15.79 11.29 20.77
CA THR A 75 -15.27 11.58 22.11
C THR A 75 -15.33 13.06 22.47
N ARG A 76 -15.38 13.97 21.49
CA ARG A 76 -15.39 15.42 21.75
C ARG A 76 -16.69 15.89 22.42
N GLU A 77 -17.84 15.45 21.91
CA GLU A 77 -19.15 15.76 22.52
C GLU A 77 -19.26 15.18 23.94
N LEU A 78 -18.85 13.93 24.13
CA LEU A 78 -18.78 13.29 25.45
C LEU A 78 -17.84 14.03 26.43
N THR A 79 -16.70 14.52 25.94
CA THR A 79 -15.72 15.26 26.74
C THR A 79 -16.29 16.59 27.23
N GLU A 80 -16.99 17.31 26.34
CA GLU A 80 -17.63 18.58 26.65
C GLU A 80 -18.77 18.40 27.69
N ASP A 81 -19.59 17.36 27.52
CA ASP A 81 -20.61 16.97 28.49
C ASP A 81 -20.01 16.59 29.85
N CYS A 82 -18.90 15.85 29.87
CA CYS A 82 -18.21 15.46 31.11
C CYS A 82 -17.62 16.68 31.84
N CYS A 83 -17.02 17.62 31.11
CA CYS A 83 -16.52 18.88 31.66
C CYS A 83 -17.65 19.71 32.27
N LYS A 84 -18.75 19.87 31.53
CA LYS A 84 -19.90 20.66 31.98
C LYS A 84 -20.56 20.03 33.21
N TYR A 85 -20.86 18.74 33.16
CA TYR A 85 -21.40 18.00 34.31
C TYR A 85 -20.49 18.10 35.53
N GLY A 86 -19.17 17.92 35.36
CA GLY A 86 -18.21 18.01 36.45
C GLY A 86 -18.08 19.41 37.05
N ALA A 87 -18.18 20.47 36.25
CA ALA A 87 -18.14 21.86 36.70
C ALA A 87 -19.42 22.28 37.43
N GLU A 88 -20.58 21.86 36.92
CA GLU A 88 -21.89 22.18 37.52
C GLU A 88 -22.12 21.46 38.85
N ASN A 89 -21.54 20.27 39.05
CA ASN A 89 -21.76 19.43 40.24
C ASN A 89 -20.55 19.41 41.21
N GLN A 90 -19.65 20.39 41.09
CA GLN A 90 -18.42 20.46 41.90
C GLN A 90 -18.69 20.73 43.39
N SER A 91 -19.77 21.45 43.70
CA SER A 91 -20.20 21.76 45.08
C SER A 91 -20.63 20.53 45.87
N ASP A 92 -21.06 19.49 45.17
CA ASP A 92 -21.74 18.34 45.78
C ASP A 92 -20.74 17.28 46.28
N ASN A 93 -19.43 17.54 46.14
CA ASN A 93 -18.35 16.61 46.47
C ASN A 93 -18.55 15.19 45.89
N SER A 94 -19.28 15.10 44.79
CA SER A 94 -19.58 13.84 44.12
C SER A 94 -18.31 13.26 43.50
N CYS A 95 -18.00 12.01 43.84
CA CYS A 95 -16.88 11.29 43.24
C CYS A 95 -17.02 11.17 41.72
N VAL A 96 -18.25 11.08 41.23
CA VAL A 96 -18.59 11.00 39.80
C VAL A 96 -18.36 12.35 39.11
N ALA A 97 -18.78 13.47 39.72
CA ALA A 97 -18.56 14.81 39.16
C ALA A 97 -17.06 15.11 39.02
N ARG A 98 -16.27 14.77 40.05
CA ARG A 98 -14.81 14.92 40.02
C ARG A 98 -14.16 14.03 38.95
N ALA A 99 -14.60 12.78 38.82
CA ALA A 99 -14.08 11.87 37.80
C ALA A 99 -14.42 12.35 36.38
N ALA A 100 -15.64 12.84 36.15
CA ALA A 100 -16.06 13.40 34.87
C ALA A 100 -15.25 14.65 34.50
N LEU A 101 -15.03 15.56 35.45
CA LEU A 101 -14.20 16.74 35.22
C LEU A 101 -12.74 16.38 34.92
N GLN A 102 -12.16 15.44 35.67
CA GLN A 102 -10.79 14.96 35.45
C GLN A 102 -10.64 14.28 34.09
N PHE A 103 -11.62 13.45 33.70
CA PHE A 103 -11.66 12.83 32.38
C PHE A 103 -11.67 13.90 31.28
N GLY A 104 -12.59 14.86 31.37
CA GLY A 104 -12.75 15.90 30.37
C GLY A 104 -11.50 16.79 30.23
N THR A 105 -10.94 17.23 31.37
CA THR A 105 -9.71 18.03 31.41
C THR A 105 -8.50 17.26 30.85
N SER A 106 -8.37 15.98 31.21
CA SER A 106 -7.27 15.14 30.69
C SER A 106 -7.40 14.92 29.19
N HIS A 107 -8.63 14.75 28.67
CA HIS A 107 -8.86 14.57 27.24
C HIS A 107 -8.58 15.85 26.46
N ASP A 108 -8.92 17.03 27.00
CA ASP A 108 -8.59 18.33 26.39
C ASP A 108 -7.08 18.53 26.26
N LEU A 109 -6.31 18.22 27.32
CA LEU A 109 -4.85 18.25 27.27
C LEU A 109 -4.27 17.28 26.23
N MET A 110 -4.82 16.06 26.12
CA MET A 110 -4.38 15.10 25.12
C MET A 110 -4.63 15.57 23.68
N GLU A 111 -5.77 16.23 23.42
CA GLU A 111 -6.06 16.81 22.11
C GLU A 111 -5.14 17.98 21.78
N ASN A 112 -4.82 18.85 22.75
CA ASN A 112 -3.84 19.94 22.56
C ASN A 112 -2.44 19.40 22.19
N GLU A 113 -1.96 18.37 22.89
CA GLU A 113 -0.68 17.70 22.55
C GLU A 113 -0.74 17.02 21.18
N ARG A 114 -1.89 16.41 20.82
CA ARG A 114 -2.10 15.81 19.50
C ARG A 114 -2.04 16.86 18.39
N GLU A 115 -2.66 18.01 18.59
CA GLU A 115 -2.64 19.12 17.64
C GLU A 115 -1.23 19.71 17.50
N ALA A 116 -0.47 19.84 18.60
CA ALA A 116 0.92 20.25 18.56
C ALA A 116 1.80 19.25 17.78
N LEU A 117 1.63 17.94 18.02
CA LEU A 117 2.33 16.90 17.26
C LEU A 117 1.98 16.94 15.77
N LEU A 118 0.71 17.15 15.43
CA LEU A 118 0.28 17.32 14.04
C LEU A 118 0.87 18.57 13.40
N GLY A 119 1.00 19.67 14.15
CA GLY A 119 1.72 20.87 13.69
C GLY A 119 3.17 20.56 13.34
N ILE A 120 3.90 19.88 14.23
CA ILE A 120 5.31 19.48 14.02
C ILE A 120 5.45 18.53 12.81
N LEU A 121 4.53 17.56 12.69
CA LEU A 121 4.52 16.61 11.58
C LEU A 121 4.11 17.26 10.25
N GLY A 122 3.24 18.28 10.28
CA GLY A 122 2.80 19.04 9.12
C GLY A 122 3.86 20.01 8.60
N ASP A 123 4.68 20.57 9.49
CA ASP A 123 5.83 21.42 9.15
C ASP A 123 7.04 20.63 8.64
N GLN A 124 7.08 19.31 8.87
CA GLN A 124 8.09 18.44 8.25
C GLN A 124 7.71 18.12 6.79
N ASP A 125 8.53 18.62 5.85
CA ASP A 125 8.51 18.36 4.39
C ASP A 125 8.39 16.87 3.96
N ALA A 126 8.47 15.94 4.91
CA ALA A 126 8.28 14.50 4.70
C ALA A 126 6.90 14.18 4.11
N PHE A 127 5.83 14.87 4.51
CA PHE A 127 4.50 14.60 3.99
C PHE A 127 4.33 15.10 2.53
N GLY A 128 4.96 16.22 2.19
CA GLY A 128 5.02 16.76 0.84
C GLY A 128 5.79 15.85 -0.12
N SER A 129 6.96 15.34 0.29
CA SER A 129 7.73 14.38 -0.50
C SER A 129 7.01 13.04 -0.70
N LEU A 130 6.31 12.53 0.33
CA LEU A 130 5.51 11.31 0.20
C LEU A 130 4.27 11.51 -0.68
N THR A 131 3.61 12.67 -0.59
CA THR A 131 2.45 13.00 -1.42
C THR A 131 2.86 13.15 -2.89
N ALA A 132 3.99 13.81 -3.16
CA ALA A 132 4.56 13.91 -4.50
C ALA A 132 4.94 12.52 -5.06
N LEU A 133 5.56 11.65 -4.25
CA LEU A 133 5.83 10.26 -4.64
C LEU A 133 4.56 9.46 -4.93
N ILE A 134 3.49 9.69 -4.17
CA ILE A 134 2.18 9.03 -4.37
C ILE A 134 1.51 9.52 -5.66
N GLU A 135 1.58 10.80 -5.99
CA GLU A 135 1.01 11.36 -7.24
C GLU A 135 1.79 10.94 -8.49
N ILE A 136 3.11 10.79 -8.39
CA ILE A 136 3.94 10.30 -9.49
C ILE A 136 3.71 8.81 -9.79
N LEU A 137 3.24 8.04 -8.81
CA LEU A 137 3.01 6.60 -8.91
C LEU A 137 1.54 6.19 -9.20
N ALA A 138 0.61 7.15 -9.28
CA ALA A 138 -0.82 6.92 -9.55
C ALA A 138 -1.20 7.22 -11.00
#